data_AF-A0A1H0ZXH8-F1
#
_entry.id   AF-A0A1H0ZXH8-F1
#
_cell.length_a   1.000
_cell.length_b   1.000
_cell.length_c   1.000
_cell.angle_alpha   90.00
_cell.angle_beta   90.00
_cell.angle_gamma   90.00
#
_symmetry.space_group_name_H-M   'P 1'
#
loop_
_entity.id
_entity.type
_entity.pdbx_description
1 polymer ?
#
loop_
_entity_poly.entity_id
_entity_poly.type
_entity_poly.pdbx_seq_one_letter_code
_entity_poly.pdbx_strand_id
1 'polypeptide(L)'
;MNKKFILRLFLLVAISIFLYSCRNDLLNEQHSAVNPNASKFRMVKLKDIPNVENFIYKESGRKDMKVPLSSVSISGKQDLSIGNIETSAIVEANYGTDVYYVFKVENINDTDAVYNLEVKKTNGQVIKAEIIEYDPKDGSPLDFQHFTGSVTSYSLDGSVTSTVGFNDGVGDCPPIPGTPGGNGDSGGTIDPGDVPPPNGGWYNGGNGPKDEVPWGDNPTDCTDLILDSHGNTIGWYDHCLNETHLNPIAHKTSSTGETDNLSADCNGDGSGVIITNPTTSTDPCEKAKTSIAKANVVYKNSEVKTKMDDILRPKAIGPKEWALALGQNANGGYQVTPAKEGDSTNSYVPTNLLSTPYIGDGHSHPGTPGVPSAGDLYGMLEEIIKPNSTFQVRFVYGMSNGVQEVYSLILNDKAAAGAFLALYPRSENYDPDTHGFLENSVLWNEIEKMKAIFNNKSTTIDTSGETYDSRAVGLAHIFEQLNAGMSIAKVDGNGNLKKINASIEPITVNGLKDERAKISKCP
;
A
#
# COMPACT_ATOMS: atom_id res chain seq x y z
N MET A 1 -45.75 20.28 -56.16
CA MET A 1 -44.32 19.88 -56.08
C MET A 1 -44.21 18.44 -56.59
N ASN A 2 -43.40 18.19 -57.63
CA ASN A 2 -43.39 16.88 -58.30
C ASN A 2 -42.77 15.81 -57.39
N LYS A 3 -43.47 14.70 -57.12
CA LYS A 3 -42.98 13.63 -56.21
C LYS A 3 -41.59 13.12 -56.60
N LYS A 4 -41.27 13.13 -57.91
CA LYS A 4 -39.95 12.77 -58.43
C LYS A 4 -38.84 13.75 -58.04
N PHE A 5 -39.18 15.02 -57.82
CA PHE A 5 -38.22 16.04 -57.40
C PHE A 5 -37.85 15.87 -55.92
N ILE A 6 -38.84 15.59 -55.07
CA ILE A 6 -38.62 15.34 -53.63
C ILE A 6 -37.75 14.09 -53.43
N LEU A 7 -38.00 13.02 -54.18
CA LEU A 7 -37.20 11.78 -54.08
C LEU A 7 -35.73 11.99 -54.48
N ARG A 8 -35.48 12.80 -55.52
CA ARG A 8 -34.11 13.15 -55.94
C ARG A 8 -33.37 14.00 -54.91
N LEU A 9 -34.10 14.88 -54.22
CA LEU A 9 -33.53 15.70 -53.14
C LEU A 9 -33.12 14.82 -51.95
N PHE A 10 -33.96 13.88 -51.53
CA PHE A 10 -33.62 12.95 -50.44
C PHE A 10 -32.42 12.06 -50.78
N LEU A 11 -32.32 11.59 -52.03
CA LEU A 11 -31.17 10.80 -52.47
C LEU A 11 -29.85 11.61 -52.40
N LEU A 12 -29.88 12.88 -52.81
CA LEU A 12 -28.71 13.75 -52.73
C LEU A 12 -28.30 14.03 -51.27
N VAL A 13 -29.26 14.22 -50.37
CA VAL A 13 -28.99 14.39 -48.93
C VAL A 13 -28.37 13.12 -48.34
N ALA A 14 -28.90 11.94 -48.66
CA ALA A 14 -28.35 10.67 -48.19
C ALA A 14 -26.90 10.43 -48.68
N ILE A 15 -26.62 10.71 -49.96
CA ILE A 15 -25.26 10.63 -50.52
C ILE A 15 -24.32 11.63 -49.84
N SER A 16 -24.79 12.84 -49.54
CA SER A 16 -24.01 13.87 -48.85
C SER A 16 -23.63 13.45 -47.43
N ILE A 17 -24.54 12.80 -46.70
CA ILE A 17 -24.28 12.27 -45.36
C ILE A 17 -23.27 11.12 -45.40
N PHE A 18 -23.40 10.20 -46.37
CA PHE A 18 -22.44 9.11 -46.55
C PHE A 18 -21.03 9.62 -46.90
N LEU A 19 -20.93 10.59 -47.80
CA LEU A 19 -19.64 11.20 -48.16
C LEU A 19 -19.04 12.02 -46.99
N TYR A 20 -19.87 12.64 -46.16
CA TYR A 20 -19.41 13.32 -44.95
C TYR A 20 -18.88 12.33 -43.91
N SER A 21 -19.56 11.19 -43.73
CA SER A 21 -19.12 10.13 -42.81
C SER A 21 -17.79 9.49 -43.25
N CYS A 22 -17.63 9.20 -44.55
CA CYS A 22 -16.37 8.65 -45.07
C CYS A 22 -15.20 9.63 -45.00
N ARG A 23 -15.45 10.95 -44.98
CA ARG A 23 -14.39 11.96 -44.89
C ARG A 23 -13.86 12.13 -43.46
N ASN A 24 -14.69 11.89 -42.44
CA ASN A 24 -14.24 11.98 -41.05
C ASN A 24 -13.44 10.75 -40.60
N ASP A 25 -13.66 9.56 -41.18
CA ASP A 25 -12.84 8.38 -40.87
C ASP A 25 -11.45 8.43 -41.51
N LEU A 26 -11.27 9.13 -42.62
CA LEU A 26 -9.98 9.20 -43.34
C LEU A 26 -9.05 10.34 -42.88
N LEU A 27 -9.52 11.27 -42.03
CA LEU A 27 -8.73 12.44 -41.62
C LEU A 27 -8.43 12.51 -40.11
N ASN A 28 -8.88 11.54 -39.31
CA ASN A 28 -8.59 11.52 -37.86
C ASN A 28 -7.50 10.54 -37.43
N GLU A 29 -6.89 9.80 -38.36
CA GLU A 29 -5.66 9.04 -38.09
C GLU A 29 -4.46 9.71 -38.76
N GLN A 30 -4.30 11.02 -38.53
CA GLN A 30 -2.94 11.52 -38.38
C GLN A 30 -2.50 11.11 -36.97
N HIS A 31 -2.17 9.82 -36.81
CA HIS A 31 -1.27 9.39 -35.76
C HIS A 31 -0.05 10.29 -35.90
N SER A 32 0.01 11.33 -35.06
CA SER A 32 1.30 11.89 -34.68
C SER A 32 2.10 10.65 -34.30
N ALA A 33 3.13 10.32 -35.09
CA ALA A 33 4.06 9.28 -34.73
C ALA A 33 4.60 9.73 -33.37
N VAL A 34 4.00 9.19 -32.30
CA VAL A 34 4.50 9.34 -30.95
C VAL A 34 5.84 8.70 -31.07
N ASN A 35 6.89 9.52 -31.11
CA ASN A 35 8.23 9.04 -31.03
C ASN A 35 8.27 8.15 -29.78
N PRO A 36 8.44 6.81 -29.91
CA PRO A 36 8.46 5.93 -28.75
C PRO A 36 9.64 6.28 -27.81
N ASN A 37 10.56 7.13 -28.28
CA ASN A 37 11.70 7.66 -27.54
C ASN A 37 11.51 9.12 -27.09
N ALA A 38 10.32 9.72 -27.20
CA ALA A 38 10.06 10.97 -26.49
C ALA A 38 10.11 10.64 -24.99
N SER A 39 11.19 11.07 -24.33
CA SER A 39 11.46 10.76 -22.93
C SER A 39 10.20 10.86 -22.08
N LYS A 40 9.85 9.77 -21.39
CA LYS A 40 8.71 9.72 -20.44
C LYS A 40 8.92 10.68 -19.26
N PHE A 41 10.13 11.21 -19.15
CA PHE A 41 10.55 12.17 -18.17
C PHE A 41 10.58 13.57 -18.79
N ARG A 42 9.97 14.52 -18.10
CA ARG A 42 10.16 15.94 -18.42
C ARG A 42 10.36 16.75 -17.16
N MET A 43 11.18 17.78 -17.27
CA MET A 43 11.36 18.76 -16.21
C MET A 43 10.16 19.69 -16.20
N VAL A 44 9.46 19.76 -15.08
CA VAL A 44 8.33 20.67 -14.87
C VAL A 44 8.63 21.64 -13.73
N LYS A 45 7.98 22.80 -13.73
CA LYS A 45 8.04 23.75 -12.60
C LYS A 45 6.86 23.51 -11.67
N LEU A 46 7.03 23.74 -10.37
CA LEU A 46 5.98 23.50 -9.37
C LEU A 46 4.67 24.23 -9.71
N LYS A 47 4.78 25.50 -10.13
CA LYS A 47 3.65 26.33 -10.55
C LYS A 47 2.86 25.77 -11.76
N ASP A 48 3.47 24.88 -12.55
CA ASP A 48 2.85 24.27 -13.72
C ASP A 48 2.05 22.99 -13.34
N ILE A 49 2.09 22.57 -12.05
CA ILE A 49 1.38 21.40 -11.50
C ILE A 49 0.49 21.77 -10.28
N PRO A 50 -0.47 22.70 -10.43
CA PRO A 50 -1.17 23.35 -9.32
C PRO A 50 -1.94 22.40 -8.38
N ASN A 51 -2.41 21.25 -8.88
CA ASN A 51 -3.10 20.27 -8.04
C ASN A 51 -2.14 19.56 -7.07
N VAL A 52 -0.89 19.36 -7.47
CA VAL A 52 0.14 18.72 -6.63
C VAL A 52 0.61 19.71 -5.58
N GLU A 53 0.87 20.96 -5.98
CA GLU A 53 1.22 22.05 -5.06
C GLU A 53 0.14 22.23 -3.97
N ASN A 54 -1.13 22.35 -4.35
CA ASN A 54 -2.24 22.47 -3.40
C ASN A 54 -2.39 21.24 -2.51
N PHE A 55 -2.17 20.03 -3.04
CA PHE A 55 -2.23 18.80 -2.27
C PHE A 55 -1.14 18.76 -1.20
N ILE A 56 0.12 19.00 -1.59
CA ILE A 56 1.26 19.04 -0.67
C ILE A 56 1.01 20.07 0.43
N TYR A 57 0.55 21.28 0.08
CA TYR A 57 0.22 22.32 1.07
C TYR A 57 -0.91 21.94 2.01
N LYS A 58 -1.95 21.28 1.48
CA LYS A 58 -3.11 20.88 2.26
C LYS A 58 -2.75 19.78 3.26
N GLU A 59 -2.01 18.77 2.83
CA GLU A 59 -1.66 17.61 3.67
C GLU A 59 -0.54 17.95 4.68
N SER A 60 0.44 18.78 4.29
CA SER A 60 1.50 19.25 5.22
C SER A 60 1.05 20.42 6.11
N GLY A 61 -0.01 21.14 5.74
CA GLY A 61 -0.53 22.31 6.44
C GLY A 61 0.37 23.56 6.38
N ARG A 62 1.42 23.59 5.56
CA ARG A 62 2.47 24.63 5.57
C ARG A 62 2.86 25.04 4.14
N LYS A 63 3.11 26.34 3.93
CA LYS A 63 3.61 26.89 2.64
C LYS A 63 5.13 26.77 2.52
N ASP A 64 5.81 26.67 3.65
CA ASP A 64 7.22 26.34 3.83
C ASP A 64 7.31 24.86 4.28
N MET A 65 7.62 23.93 3.36
CA MET A 65 7.58 22.51 3.69
C MET A 65 8.67 22.17 4.72
N LYS A 66 8.32 22.09 6.01
CA LYS A 66 9.13 21.45 7.06
C LYS A 66 8.37 20.22 7.51
N VAL A 67 8.97 19.05 7.40
CA VAL A 67 8.30 17.79 7.78
C VAL A 67 8.77 17.43 9.18
N PRO A 68 7.87 17.49 10.19
CA PRO A 68 8.23 17.08 11.53
C PRO A 68 8.32 15.55 11.55
N LEU A 69 9.53 14.99 11.55
CA LEU A 69 9.70 13.55 11.73
C LEU A 69 9.25 13.16 13.14
N SER A 70 8.31 12.23 13.21
CA SER A 70 7.82 11.66 14.47
C SER A 70 8.93 10.78 15.05
N SER A 71 9.68 11.28 16.03
CA SER A 71 10.84 10.58 16.59
C SER A 71 10.48 9.17 17.11
N VAL A 72 11.12 8.13 16.57
CA VAL A 72 11.44 6.92 17.34
C VAL A 72 12.70 7.25 18.13
N SER A 73 12.62 7.14 19.45
CA SER A 73 13.59 7.71 20.40
C SER A 73 15.02 7.22 20.20
N ILE A 74 15.85 7.99 19.47
CA ILE A 74 17.30 8.07 19.67
C ILE A 74 17.69 9.56 19.68
N SER A 75 17.85 10.11 20.88
CA SER A 75 18.66 11.28 21.23
C SER A 75 18.84 12.39 20.15
N GLY A 76 17.82 13.23 19.98
CA GLY A 76 17.96 14.52 19.28
C GLY A 76 16.68 14.93 18.58
N LYS A 77 15.88 15.82 19.19
CA LYS A 77 14.76 16.45 18.47
C LYS A 77 15.34 17.47 17.50
N GLN A 78 15.40 17.12 16.22
CA GLN A 78 15.53 18.11 15.17
C GLN A 78 14.34 17.95 14.23
N ASP A 79 13.56 19.02 14.08
CA ASP A 79 12.63 19.13 12.98
C ASP A 79 13.46 19.09 11.69
N LEU A 80 13.11 18.20 10.77
CA LEU A 80 13.70 18.21 9.44
C LEU A 80 13.17 19.45 8.73
N SER A 81 13.97 20.51 8.74
CA SER A 81 13.73 21.66 7.88
C SER A 81 14.17 21.26 6.48
N ILE A 82 13.32 20.50 5.82
CA ILE A 82 13.31 20.43 4.37
C ILE A 82 13.31 21.88 3.89
N GLY A 83 14.28 22.24 3.05
CA GLY A 83 14.38 23.59 2.51
C GLY A 83 13.08 24.01 1.82
N ASN A 84 12.97 25.28 1.43
CA ASN A 84 11.95 25.65 0.44
C ASN A 84 12.05 24.64 -0.71
N ILE A 85 10.92 24.10 -1.19
CA ILE A 85 10.87 23.34 -2.44
C ILE A 85 11.14 24.34 -3.58
N GLU A 86 12.36 24.84 -3.64
CA GLU A 86 12.92 25.63 -4.73
C GLU A 86 13.68 24.67 -5.64
N THR A 87 13.12 23.48 -5.89
CA THR A 87 13.60 22.68 -7.00
C THR A 87 13.10 23.36 -8.26
N SER A 88 14.03 24.00 -8.98
CA SER A 88 13.79 24.49 -10.34
C SER A 88 13.57 23.34 -11.33
N ALA A 89 13.64 22.10 -10.84
CA ALA A 89 13.73 20.84 -11.54
C ALA A 89 12.85 19.80 -10.82
N ILE A 90 11.61 19.64 -11.27
CA ILE A 90 10.75 18.50 -10.88
C ILE A 90 10.76 17.52 -12.02
N VAL A 91 11.05 16.26 -11.73
CA VAL A 91 10.98 15.19 -12.73
C VAL A 91 9.55 14.68 -12.77
N GLU A 92 8.83 14.92 -13.86
CA GLU A 92 7.54 14.28 -14.13
C GLU A 92 7.77 13.02 -14.97
N ALA A 93 7.32 11.86 -14.49
CA ALA A 93 7.38 10.58 -15.19
C ALA A 93 5.97 10.05 -15.50
N ASN A 94 5.69 9.73 -16.77
CA ASN A 94 4.37 9.27 -17.20
C ASN A 94 4.36 7.76 -17.51
N TYR A 95 3.46 7.01 -16.88
CA TYR A 95 3.26 5.57 -17.02
C TYR A 95 1.77 5.25 -17.25
N GLY A 96 1.30 5.44 -18.48
CA GLY A 96 -0.11 5.23 -18.82
C GLY A 96 -1.01 6.26 -18.12
N THR A 97 -1.88 5.80 -17.21
CA THR A 97 -2.75 6.66 -16.39
C THR A 97 -2.05 7.24 -15.17
N ASP A 98 -0.86 6.74 -14.85
CA ASP A 98 -0.09 7.12 -13.68
C ASP A 98 0.95 8.18 -14.03
N VAL A 99 1.07 9.19 -13.18
CA VAL A 99 2.06 10.27 -13.31
C VAL A 99 2.77 10.46 -11.99
N TYR A 100 4.09 10.37 -12.00
CA TYR A 100 4.94 10.54 -10.83
C TYR A 100 5.64 11.89 -10.90
N TYR A 101 5.71 12.60 -9.78
CA TYR A 101 6.50 13.82 -9.64
C TYR A 101 7.52 13.58 -8.55
N VAL A 102 8.81 13.70 -8.90
CA VAL A 102 9.92 13.55 -7.95
C VAL A 102 10.54 14.92 -7.72
N PHE A 103 10.58 15.32 -6.45
CA PHE A 103 11.16 16.58 -6.00
C PHE A 103 12.41 16.25 -5.20
N LYS A 104 13.57 16.79 -5.62
CA LYS A 104 14.76 16.76 -4.76
C LYS A 104 14.47 17.56 -3.49
N VAL A 105 14.67 16.97 -2.33
CA VAL A 105 14.52 17.64 -1.05
C VAL A 105 15.90 17.83 -0.44
N GLU A 106 16.27 19.09 -0.20
CA GLU A 106 17.50 19.41 0.50
C GLU A 106 17.22 19.53 1.99
N ASN A 107 17.89 18.71 2.80
CA ASN A 107 17.91 18.84 4.24
C ASN A 107 19.14 19.65 4.64
N ILE A 108 18.94 20.82 5.27
CA ILE A 108 20.04 21.70 5.66
C ILE A 108 20.86 21.11 6.81
N ASN A 109 20.27 20.21 7.59
CA ASN A 109 20.90 19.66 8.79
C ASN A 109 21.54 18.29 8.57
N ASP A 110 21.36 17.70 7.39
CA ASP A 110 21.85 16.37 7.04
C ASP A 110 22.39 16.42 5.61
N THR A 111 23.71 16.47 5.50
CA THR A 111 24.40 16.52 4.21
C THR A 111 24.64 15.14 3.62
N ASP A 112 24.43 14.10 4.41
CA ASP A 112 24.88 12.75 4.10
C ASP A 112 23.72 11.93 3.51
N ALA A 113 22.48 12.22 3.91
CA ALA A 113 21.27 11.64 3.31
C ALA A 113 20.69 12.47 2.16
N VAL A 114 20.11 11.78 1.18
CA VAL A 114 19.36 12.40 0.08
C VAL A 114 17.88 12.15 0.28
N TYR A 115 17.09 13.21 0.23
CA TYR A 115 15.65 13.12 0.36
C TYR A 115 14.99 13.43 -0.97
N ASN A 116 13.96 12.66 -1.34
CA ASN A 116 13.09 12.92 -2.47
C ASN A 116 11.64 12.93 -1.99
N LEU A 117 10.87 13.97 -2.31
CA LEU A 117 9.42 13.87 -2.21
C LEU A 117 8.92 13.21 -3.50
N GLU A 118 8.11 12.17 -3.37
CA GLU A 118 7.44 11.53 -4.49
C GLU A 118 5.94 11.77 -4.40
N VAL A 119 5.32 12.17 -5.51
CA VAL A 119 3.87 12.32 -5.61
C VAL A 119 3.37 11.49 -6.79
N LYS A 120 2.45 10.56 -6.53
CA LYS A 120 1.79 9.76 -7.55
C LYS A 120 0.39 10.28 -7.83
N LYS A 121 0.09 10.51 -9.11
CA LYS A 121 -1.25 10.76 -9.62
C LYS A 121 -1.73 9.57 -10.44
N THR A 122 -2.99 9.22 -10.31
CA THR A 122 -3.68 8.25 -11.16
C THR A 122 -4.97 8.88 -11.63
N ASN A 123 -5.23 8.86 -12.94
CA ASN A 123 -6.42 9.50 -13.53
C ASN A 123 -6.59 10.98 -13.13
N GLY A 124 -5.47 11.70 -13.01
CA GLY A 124 -5.45 13.12 -12.66
C GLY A 124 -5.61 13.46 -11.17
N GLN A 125 -5.90 12.47 -10.31
CA GLN A 125 -5.99 12.64 -8.86
C GLN A 125 -4.71 12.21 -8.17
N VAL A 126 -4.25 12.96 -7.16
CA VAL A 126 -3.12 12.54 -6.31
C VAL A 126 -3.60 11.42 -5.41
N ILE A 127 -2.96 10.25 -5.49
CA ILE A 127 -3.33 9.07 -4.71
C ILE A 127 -2.27 8.70 -3.65
N LYS A 128 -1.04 9.20 -3.81
CA LYS A 128 0.07 8.94 -2.88
C LYS A 128 1.01 10.15 -2.86
N ALA A 129 1.52 10.47 -1.69
CA ALA A 129 2.69 11.33 -1.53
C ALA A 129 3.50 10.87 -0.33
N GLU A 130 4.81 10.72 -0.52
CA GLU A 130 5.73 10.24 0.51
C GLU A 130 7.12 10.86 0.30
N ILE A 131 7.90 10.92 1.37
CA ILE A 131 9.29 11.36 1.32
C ILE A 131 10.16 10.11 1.40
N ILE A 132 11.07 9.96 0.47
CA ILE A 132 12.04 8.87 0.40
C ILE A 132 13.39 9.44 0.80
N GLU A 133 13.94 8.92 1.89
CA GLU A 133 15.30 9.15 2.36
C GLU A 133 16.19 8.01 1.86
N TYR A 134 17.31 8.36 1.25
CA TYR A 134 18.42 7.47 0.94
C TYR A 134 19.57 7.82 1.88
N ASP A 135 19.89 6.89 2.78
CA ASP A 135 20.93 7.03 3.81
C ASP A 135 22.09 6.06 3.50
N PRO A 136 23.17 6.51 2.84
CA PRO A 136 24.33 5.68 2.52
C PRO A 136 25.06 5.25 3.78
N LYS A 137 25.35 3.95 3.92
CA LYS A 137 25.91 3.34 5.14
C LYS A 137 27.23 3.96 5.60
N ASP A 138 28.04 4.44 4.67
CA ASP A 138 29.40 4.92 4.92
C ASP A 138 29.57 6.42 4.64
N GLY A 139 28.46 7.16 4.47
CA GLY A 139 28.49 8.59 4.08
C GLY A 139 29.12 8.84 2.70
N SER A 140 29.25 7.79 1.88
CA SER A 140 29.71 7.92 0.50
C SER A 140 28.70 8.73 -0.32
N PRO A 141 29.15 9.46 -1.34
CA PRO A 141 28.25 10.09 -2.30
C PRO A 141 27.23 9.06 -2.80
N LEU A 142 25.98 9.49 -2.95
CA LEU A 142 24.91 8.61 -3.41
C LEU A 142 25.21 8.15 -4.84
N ASP A 143 25.55 6.87 -4.96
CA ASP A 143 25.63 6.15 -6.24
C ASP A 143 24.47 5.16 -6.27
N PHE A 144 23.47 5.43 -7.10
CA PHE A 144 22.30 4.56 -7.23
C PHE A 144 22.63 3.20 -7.86
N GLN A 145 23.76 3.05 -8.54
CA GLN A 145 24.18 1.78 -9.11
C GLN A 145 24.79 0.84 -8.05
N HIS A 146 25.55 1.40 -7.11
CA HIS A 146 26.29 0.67 -6.08
C HIS A 146 25.82 1.03 -4.66
N PHE A 147 24.52 1.32 -4.52
CA PHE A 147 23.98 1.85 -3.28
C PHE A 147 24.09 0.82 -2.14
N THR A 148 24.89 1.13 -1.12
CA THR A 148 24.89 0.46 0.17
C THR A 148 24.37 1.43 1.23
N GLY A 149 23.29 1.09 1.90
CA GLY A 149 22.62 2.02 2.81
C GLY A 149 21.22 1.58 3.19
N SER A 150 20.40 2.52 3.65
CA SER A 150 18.98 2.31 3.87
C SER A 150 18.14 3.27 3.04
N VAL A 151 17.00 2.81 2.55
CA VAL A 151 15.97 3.65 1.93
C VAL A 151 14.75 3.65 2.82
N THR A 152 14.42 4.80 3.39
CA THR A 152 13.28 4.97 4.29
C THR A 152 12.21 5.84 3.64
N SER A 153 10.98 5.35 3.58
CA SER A 153 9.83 6.13 3.14
C SER A 153 9.08 6.67 4.35
N TYR A 154 8.66 7.92 4.27
CA TYR A 154 7.88 8.63 5.26
C TYR A 154 6.60 9.16 4.63
N SER A 155 5.49 9.10 5.35
CA SER A 155 4.32 9.87 4.95
C SER A 155 4.56 11.37 5.17
N LEU A 156 3.69 12.23 4.63
CA LEU A 156 3.85 13.68 4.75
C LEU A 156 3.75 14.21 6.19
N ASP A 157 3.22 13.42 7.13
CA ASP A 157 3.21 13.75 8.56
C ASP A 157 4.51 13.35 9.28
N GLY A 158 5.47 12.78 8.55
CA GLY A 158 6.77 12.35 9.06
C GLY A 158 6.77 10.98 9.75
N SER A 159 5.68 10.21 9.67
CA SER A 159 5.67 8.81 10.10
C SER A 159 6.37 7.91 9.08
N VAL A 160 7.24 7.02 9.56
CA VAL A 160 7.89 6.00 8.72
C VAL A 160 6.83 5.03 8.18
N THR A 161 6.78 4.88 6.86
CA THR A 161 5.91 3.92 6.17
C THR A 161 6.66 2.65 5.77
N SER A 162 7.95 2.75 5.45
CA SER A 162 8.81 1.61 5.12
C SER A 162 10.29 1.94 5.31
N THR A 163 11.11 0.93 5.59
CA THR A 163 12.59 1.01 5.56
C THR A 163 13.12 -0.24 4.88
N VAL A 164 14.01 -0.07 3.90
CA VAL A 164 14.65 -1.15 3.14
C VAL A 164 16.16 -0.98 3.24
N GLY A 165 16.89 -2.03 3.67
CA GLY A 165 18.34 -2.03 3.66
C GLY A 165 18.90 -2.52 2.32
N PHE A 166 19.91 -1.84 1.79
CA PHE A 166 20.66 -2.26 0.61
C PHE A 166 22.09 -2.56 1.04
N ASN A 167 22.59 -3.74 0.68
CA ASN A 167 24.00 -4.04 0.75
C ASN A 167 24.46 -4.28 -0.68
N ASP A 168 25.39 -3.47 -1.17
CA ASP A 168 26.07 -3.78 -2.42
C ASP A 168 26.76 -5.14 -2.26
N GLY A 169 26.64 -5.98 -3.28
CA GLY A 169 27.21 -7.31 -3.25
C GLY A 169 28.71 -7.18 -3.15
N VAL A 170 29.30 -7.48 -1.99
CA VAL A 170 30.76 -7.58 -1.85
C VAL A 170 31.27 -8.56 -2.91
N GLY A 171 32.06 -8.06 -3.85
CA GLY A 171 32.61 -8.79 -5.00
C GLY A 171 33.55 -9.98 -4.67
N ASP A 172 33.60 -10.42 -3.42
CA ASP A 172 34.41 -11.55 -2.98
C ASP A 172 33.54 -12.76 -2.65
N CYS A 173 33.23 -13.54 -3.69
CA CYS A 173 32.73 -14.89 -3.47
C CYS A 173 33.83 -15.73 -2.79
N PRO A 174 33.54 -16.43 -1.67
CA PRO A 174 34.47 -17.45 -1.18
C PRO A 174 34.67 -18.51 -2.27
N PRO A 175 35.91 -19.00 -2.50
CA PRO A 175 36.16 -20.03 -3.50
C PRO A 175 35.27 -21.24 -3.22
N ILE A 176 34.53 -21.69 -4.24
CA ILE A 176 33.64 -22.86 -4.16
C ILE A 176 34.48 -24.05 -3.66
N PRO A 177 34.19 -24.59 -2.46
CA PRO A 177 34.91 -25.76 -1.97
C PRO A 177 34.41 -26.98 -2.75
N GLY A 178 35.19 -27.45 -3.73
CA GLY A 178 34.96 -28.76 -4.33
C GLY A 178 35.16 -28.92 -5.83
N THR A 179 35.57 -27.89 -6.59
CA THR A 179 36.03 -28.11 -7.97
C THR A 179 37.44 -28.71 -7.95
N PRO A 180 37.64 -29.95 -8.40
CA PRO A 180 38.98 -30.54 -8.49
C PRO A 180 39.80 -29.74 -9.50
N GLY A 181 40.94 -29.23 -9.06
CA GLY A 181 41.86 -28.45 -9.88
C GLY A 181 42.24 -29.21 -11.15
N GLY A 182 41.93 -28.60 -12.29
CA GLY A 182 42.58 -28.94 -13.55
C GLY A 182 44.04 -28.48 -13.48
N ASN A 183 44.96 -29.44 -13.58
CA ASN A 183 46.40 -29.19 -13.68
C ASN A 183 46.71 -28.22 -14.83
N GLY A 184 47.05 -26.98 -14.50
CA GLY A 184 47.80 -26.09 -15.36
C GLY A 184 49.29 -26.26 -15.08
N ASP A 185 49.92 -27.24 -15.73
CA ASP A 185 51.36 -27.41 -15.69
C ASP A 185 52.06 -26.32 -16.52
N SER A 186 52.72 -25.44 -15.78
CA SER A 186 54.13 -25.02 -15.96
C SER A 186 54.74 -25.04 -17.38
N GLY A 187 54.96 -23.85 -17.94
CA GLY A 187 55.96 -23.63 -18.99
C GLY A 187 57.35 -23.45 -18.37
N GLY A 188 58.22 -24.46 -18.51
CA GLY A 188 59.63 -24.44 -18.12
C GLY A 188 60.59 -24.18 -19.29
N THR A 189 61.79 -23.69 -18.94
CA THR A 189 62.96 -23.46 -19.79
C THR A 189 63.74 -24.75 -20.15
N ILE A 190 63.94 -24.96 -21.45
CA ILE A 190 65.06 -25.52 -22.27
C ILE A 190 65.94 -26.73 -21.80
N ASP A 191 65.87 -27.81 -22.62
CA ASP A 191 66.87 -28.81 -23.15
C ASP A 191 67.77 -29.71 -22.27
N PRO A 192 68.38 -30.82 -22.81
CA PRO A 192 68.19 -31.53 -24.10
C PRO A 192 68.14 -33.09 -24.03
N GLY A 193 67.66 -33.77 -25.08
CA GLY A 193 67.98 -35.20 -25.30
C GLY A 193 67.10 -36.01 -26.27
N ASP A 194 67.50 -36.03 -27.54
CA ASP A 194 67.51 -37.19 -28.47
C ASP A 194 66.23 -37.87 -29.03
N VAL A 195 66.02 -37.57 -30.33
CA VAL A 195 65.74 -38.43 -31.52
C VAL A 195 64.32 -39.05 -31.74
N PRO A 196 63.69 -38.87 -32.95
CA PRO A 196 62.31 -39.28 -33.36
C PRO A 196 62.26 -40.72 -33.97
N PRO A 197 61.13 -41.36 -34.45
CA PRO A 197 59.99 -40.85 -35.28
C PRO A 197 58.66 -41.69 -35.14
N PRO A 198 57.78 -41.92 -36.16
CA PRO A 198 57.14 -41.07 -37.19
C PRO A 198 55.57 -41.13 -37.19
N ASN A 199 54.96 -40.29 -38.05
CA ASN A 199 53.69 -40.48 -38.79
C ASN A 199 52.34 -39.95 -38.25
N GLY A 200 51.72 -39.15 -39.13
CA GLY A 200 50.28 -38.84 -39.23
C GLY A 200 49.99 -37.37 -38.91
N GLY A 201 50.06 -36.42 -39.85
CA GLY A 201 48.99 -36.11 -40.81
C GLY A 201 47.78 -35.57 -40.04
N TRP A 202 47.37 -34.30 -40.15
CA TRP A 202 46.65 -33.73 -41.30
C TRP A 202 46.76 -32.20 -41.33
N TYR A 203 46.82 -31.68 -42.56
CA TYR A 203 46.76 -30.27 -42.96
C TYR A 203 45.30 -29.79 -43.08
N ASN A 204 45.03 -28.56 -42.61
CA ASN A 204 44.30 -27.46 -43.28
C ASN A 204 44.11 -26.35 -42.23
N GLY A 205 44.56 -25.11 -42.38
CA GLY A 205 44.80 -24.32 -43.58
C GLY A 205 43.74 -23.22 -43.64
N GLY A 206 44.06 -22.01 -43.20
CA GLY A 206 43.14 -20.87 -43.28
C GLY A 206 43.65 -19.62 -42.59
N ASN A 207 44.52 -18.88 -43.27
CA ASN A 207 44.99 -17.55 -42.92
C ASN A 207 43.84 -16.53 -42.80
N GLY A 208 43.90 -15.70 -41.76
CA GLY A 208 43.19 -14.41 -41.61
C GLY A 208 43.90 -13.57 -40.54
N PRO A 209 44.00 -12.24 -40.68
CA PRO A 209 45.15 -11.47 -40.23
C PRO A 209 45.24 -11.31 -38.72
N LYS A 210 46.50 -11.33 -38.25
CA LYS A 210 46.90 -10.76 -36.96
C LYS A 210 46.62 -9.26 -36.99
N ASP A 211 45.65 -8.84 -36.20
CA ASP A 211 45.65 -7.52 -35.55
C ASP A 211 45.33 -7.78 -34.08
N GLU A 212 46.38 -8.07 -33.31
CA GLU A 212 46.36 -7.94 -31.86
C GLU A 212 46.23 -6.45 -31.56
N VAL A 213 45.00 -6.01 -31.29
CA VAL A 213 44.77 -4.76 -30.56
C VAL A 213 44.97 -5.09 -29.08
N PRO A 214 45.90 -4.43 -28.36
CA PRO A 214 45.99 -4.59 -26.92
C PRO A 214 44.66 -4.11 -26.33
N TRP A 215 44.05 -4.95 -25.47
CA TRP A 215 42.98 -4.52 -24.58
C TRP A 215 43.58 -3.48 -23.63
N GLY A 216 43.57 -2.23 -24.08
CA GLY A 216 43.69 -1.07 -23.20
C GLY A 216 42.42 -0.99 -22.39
N ASP A 217 42.57 -0.72 -21.10
CA ASP A 217 41.52 -0.40 -20.15
C ASP A 217 40.45 0.48 -20.82
N ASN A 218 39.26 -0.10 -21.02
CA ASN A 218 38.17 0.61 -21.65
C ASN A 218 37.61 1.63 -20.64
N PRO A 219 37.57 2.93 -20.97
CA PRO A 219 37.18 3.96 -20.02
C PRO A 219 35.66 4.02 -19.86
N THR A 220 35.23 4.12 -18.60
CA THR A 220 33.92 4.61 -18.13
C THR A 220 32.69 3.88 -18.65
N ASP A 221 32.20 2.93 -17.84
CA ASP A 221 30.79 2.53 -17.87
C ASP A 221 29.92 3.78 -17.71
N CYS A 222 29.06 3.98 -18.69
CA CYS A 222 28.24 5.18 -18.86
C CYS A 222 26.78 4.92 -18.49
N THR A 223 26.41 3.86 -17.77
CA THR A 223 25.00 3.45 -17.63
C THR A 223 24.50 3.44 -16.18
N ASP A 224 23.56 4.32 -15.80
CA ASP A 224 22.88 4.28 -14.48
C ASP A 224 21.64 3.39 -14.51
N LEU A 225 21.40 2.56 -13.48
CA LEU A 225 20.12 1.91 -13.27
C LEU A 225 19.08 2.89 -12.70
N ILE A 226 17.82 2.74 -13.13
CA ILE A 226 16.67 3.45 -12.57
C ILE A 226 15.83 2.45 -11.79
N LEU A 227 15.66 2.70 -10.49
CA LEU A 227 14.86 1.86 -9.58
C LEU A 227 13.55 2.55 -9.18
N ASP A 228 12.51 1.78 -8.89
CA ASP A 228 11.30 2.28 -8.23
C ASP A 228 11.41 2.26 -6.70
N SER A 229 10.37 2.75 -6.00
CA SER A 229 10.27 2.79 -4.53
C SER A 229 10.32 1.42 -3.84
N HIS A 230 10.30 0.31 -4.59
CA HIS A 230 10.40 -1.05 -4.08
C HIS A 230 11.74 -1.71 -4.48
N GLY A 231 12.66 -0.96 -5.10
CA GLY A 231 13.94 -1.47 -5.57
C GLY A 231 13.87 -2.23 -6.90
N ASN A 232 12.75 -2.16 -7.63
CA ASN A 232 12.66 -2.82 -8.93
C ASN A 232 13.36 -1.99 -10.01
N THR A 233 14.21 -2.61 -10.83
CA THR A 233 14.77 -1.98 -12.03
C THR A 233 13.68 -1.69 -13.05
N ILE A 234 13.43 -0.41 -13.30
CA ILE A 234 12.46 0.05 -14.30
C ILE A 234 13.13 0.52 -15.59
N GLY A 235 14.46 0.68 -15.60
CA GLY A 235 15.23 1.08 -16.77
C GLY A 235 16.72 1.28 -16.50
N TRP A 236 17.43 1.76 -17.52
CA TRP A 236 18.79 2.31 -17.39
C TRP A 236 18.99 3.57 -18.23
N TYR A 237 19.91 4.42 -17.81
CA TYR A 237 20.27 5.69 -18.42
C TYR A 237 21.70 5.63 -18.95
N ASP A 238 21.89 5.72 -20.25
CA ASP A 238 23.20 5.78 -20.90
C ASP A 238 23.67 7.24 -21.01
N HIS A 239 24.61 7.64 -20.17
CA HIS A 239 25.30 8.94 -20.14
C HIS A 239 26.12 9.23 -21.39
N CYS A 240 26.66 8.20 -22.04
CA CYS A 240 27.46 8.35 -23.25
C CYS A 240 26.58 8.72 -24.44
N LEU A 241 25.36 8.19 -24.48
CA LEU A 241 24.37 8.47 -25.52
C LEU A 241 23.36 9.55 -25.11
N ASN A 242 23.29 9.89 -23.82
CA ASN A 242 22.24 10.71 -23.23
C ASN A 242 20.84 10.16 -23.55
N GLU A 243 20.70 8.83 -23.45
CA GLU A 243 19.50 8.06 -23.81
C GLU A 243 19.02 7.22 -22.62
N THR A 244 17.71 6.99 -22.52
CA THR A 244 17.11 6.15 -21.49
C THR A 244 16.47 4.94 -22.14
N HIS A 245 16.84 3.74 -21.69
CA HIS A 245 16.31 2.49 -22.22
C HIS A 245 15.42 1.82 -21.17
N LEU A 246 14.20 1.50 -21.58
CA LEU A 246 13.20 0.84 -20.73
C LEU A 246 12.83 -0.50 -21.36
N ASN A 247 13.10 -1.60 -20.66
CA ASN A 247 12.49 -2.89 -20.94
C ASN A 247 11.99 -3.48 -19.61
N PRO A 248 10.69 -3.74 -19.45
CA PRO A 248 10.24 -4.52 -18.31
C PRO A 248 10.83 -5.92 -18.48
N ILE A 249 11.83 -6.26 -17.67
CA ILE A 249 12.26 -7.65 -17.55
C ILE A 249 11.08 -8.39 -16.93
N ALA A 250 10.35 -9.14 -17.75
CA ALA A 250 9.24 -9.96 -17.29
C ALA A 250 9.79 -11.08 -16.39
N HIS A 251 9.79 -10.86 -15.07
CA HIS A 251 10.03 -11.93 -14.12
C HIS A 251 8.89 -12.94 -14.20
N LYS A 252 9.21 -14.13 -14.71
CA LYS A 252 8.32 -15.29 -14.69
C LYS A 252 8.26 -15.78 -13.23
N THR A 253 7.27 -15.33 -12.47
CA THR A 253 7.01 -15.87 -11.13
C THR A 253 6.56 -17.33 -11.26
N SER A 254 7.40 -18.25 -10.81
CA SER A 254 7.05 -19.67 -10.64
C SER A 254 6.08 -19.81 -9.46
N SER A 255 5.01 -20.59 -9.66
CA SER A 255 3.84 -20.67 -8.77
C SER A 255 3.96 -21.70 -7.62
N THR A 256 5.13 -21.84 -7.00
CA THR A 256 5.32 -22.77 -5.87
C THR A 256 5.82 -22.01 -4.66
N GLY A 257 5.03 -22.05 -3.57
CA GLY A 257 5.24 -21.30 -2.33
C GLY A 257 6.42 -21.76 -1.49
N GLU A 258 7.63 -21.68 -2.05
CA GLU A 258 8.87 -21.59 -1.27
C GLU A 258 9.19 -20.11 -1.06
N THR A 259 9.49 -19.72 0.17
CA THR A 259 10.21 -18.48 0.44
C THR A 259 11.61 -18.65 -0.13
N ASP A 260 11.76 -18.35 -1.42
CA ASP A 260 13.08 -18.18 -2.03
C ASP A 260 13.75 -17.01 -1.31
N ASN A 261 14.63 -17.34 -0.35
CA ASN A 261 15.76 -16.47 -0.10
C ASN A 261 16.42 -16.29 -1.47
N LEU A 262 16.49 -15.06 -1.94
CA LEU A 262 17.31 -14.67 -3.08
C LEU A 262 18.75 -15.09 -2.77
N SER A 263 19.09 -16.32 -3.09
CA SER A 263 20.46 -16.77 -3.24
C SER A 263 21.01 -15.92 -4.38
N ALA A 264 21.93 -15.01 -4.05
CA ALA A 264 22.70 -14.29 -5.06
C ALA A 264 23.21 -15.29 -6.10
N ASP A 265 22.69 -15.19 -7.32
CA ASP A 265 23.18 -16.01 -8.42
C ASP A 265 24.54 -15.42 -8.80
N CYS A 266 25.63 -16.10 -8.42
CA CYS A 266 27.01 -15.65 -8.54
C CYS A 266 27.53 -15.58 -9.99
N ASN A 267 26.66 -15.36 -10.98
CA ASN A 267 27.05 -15.15 -12.36
C ASN A 267 27.08 -13.64 -12.60
N GLY A 268 28.19 -13.00 -12.19
CA GLY A 268 28.65 -11.67 -12.62
C GLY A 268 27.60 -10.56 -12.72
N ASP A 269 27.80 -9.49 -11.95
CA ASP A 269 27.21 -8.16 -12.19
C ASP A 269 25.86 -7.89 -11.49
N GLY A 270 25.37 -8.81 -10.64
CA GLY A 270 24.11 -8.64 -9.91
C GLY A 270 24.30 -8.22 -8.44
N SER A 271 23.99 -6.96 -8.11
CA SER A 271 23.82 -6.50 -6.73
C SER A 271 22.71 -7.29 -6.03
N GLY A 272 23.07 -7.94 -4.90
CA GLY A 272 22.14 -8.73 -4.12
C GLY A 272 21.25 -7.84 -3.26
N VAL A 273 20.03 -7.54 -3.72
CA VAL A 273 19.06 -6.79 -2.92
C VAL A 273 18.60 -7.66 -1.73
N ILE A 274 19.07 -7.36 -0.52
CA ILE A 274 18.43 -7.87 0.70
C ILE A 274 17.18 -7.02 0.92
N ILE A 275 16.09 -7.37 0.24
CA ILE A 275 14.80 -6.75 0.51
C ILE A 275 14.37 -7.18 1.93
N THR A 276 14.76 -6.43 2.95
CA THR A 276 13.95 -6.36 4.17
C THR A 276 12.75 -5.50 3.82
N ASN A 277 11.82 -6.07 3.06
CA ASN A 277 10.46 -5.53 3.07
C ASN A 277 10.12 -5.43 4.55
N PRO A 278 9.60 -4.31 5.08
CA PRO A 278 8.82 -4.43 6.30
C PRO A 278 7.85 -5.55 5.96
N THR A 279 8.01 -6.70 6.61
CA THR A 279 7.09 -7.81 6.41
C THR A 279 5.78 -7.19 6.82
N THR A 280 4.95 -6.81 5.85
CA THR A 280 3.59 -6.35 6.09
C THR A 280 2.96 -7.57 6.69
N SER A 281 3.04 -7.65 8.03
CA SER A 281 2.92 -8.90 8.74
C SER A 281 1.65 -9.56 8.24
N THR A 282 1.75 -10.72 7.62
CA THR A 282 0.55 -11.38 7.09
C THR A 282 -0.37 -11.79 8.24
N ASP A 283 0.14 -11.80 9.47
CA ASP A 283 -0.62 -11.97 10.69
C ASP A 283 -1.56 -10.76 10.94
N PRO A 284 -2.88 -10.99 10.83
CA PRO A 284 -3.90 -10.01 11.18
C PRO A 284 -3.76 -9.38 12.58
N CYS A 285 -3.18 -10.10 13.54
CA CYS A 285 -3.00 -9.60 14.90
C CYS A 285 -1.92 -8.51 14.94
N GLU A 286 -0.76 -8.73 14.30
CA GLU A 286 0.33 -7.76 14.30
C GLU A 286 -0.03 -6.52 13.46
N LYS A 287 -0.78 -6.66 12.35
CA LYS A 287 -1.28 -5.50 11.57
C LYS A 287 -2.14 -4.55 12.41
N ALA A 288 -3.02 -5.10 13.25
CA ALA A 288 -3.96 -4.31 14.03
C ALA A 288 -3.42 -3.86 15.40
N LYS A 289 -2.31 -4.42 15.87
CA LYS A 289 -1.78 -4.20 17.22
C LYS A 289 -1.68 -2.72 17.62
N THR A 290 -1.14 -1.90 16.72
CA THR A 290 -0.98 -0.45 16.96
C THR A 290 -2.32 0.28 17.04
N SER A 291 -3.28 -0.01 16.15
CA SER A 291 -4.59 0.63 16.16
C SER A 291 -5.44 0.18 17.35
N ILE A 292 -5.38 -1.11 17.72
CA ILE A 292 -6.03 -1.64 18.94
C ILE A 292 -5.45 -1.01 20.21
N ALA A 293 -4.13 -0.83 20.29
CA ALA A 293 -3.50 -0.16 21.42
C ALA A 293 -3.96 1.30 21.54
N LYS A 294 -4.02 2.04 20.41
CA LYS A 294 -4.56 3.41 20.37
C LYS A 294 -6.03 3.47 20.80
N ALA A 295 -6.87 2.58 20.29
CA ALA A 295 -8.28 2.49 20.68
C ALA A 295 -8.45 2.17 22.17
N ASN A 296 -7.60 1.32 22.74
CA ASN A 296 -7.58 1.05 24.19
C ASN A 296 -7.22 2.30 25.01
N VAL A 297 -6.27 3.12 24.55
CA VAL A 297 -5.91 4.39 25.21
C VAL A 297 -7.10 5.35 25.22
N VAL A 298 -7.83 5.44 24.10
CA VAL A 298 -9.05 6.24 23.99
C VAL A 298 -10.11 5.72 24.97
N TYR A 299 -10.46 4.43 24.87
CA TYR A 299 -11.55 3.83 25.65
C TYR A 299 -11.31 3.90 27.17
N LYS A 300 -10.06 3.76 27.61
CA LYS A 300 -9.69 3.80 29.03
C LYS A 300 -9.43 5.21 29.56
N ASN A 301 -9.42 6.23 28.71
CA ASN A 301 -9.25 7.60 29.16
C ASN A 301 -10.39 7.98 30.12
N SER A 302 -10.09 8.65 31.22
CA SER A 302 -11.08 8.98 32.26
C SER A 302 -12.22 9.87 31.75
N GLU A 303 -11.92 10.82 30.85
CA GLU A 303 -12.93 11.69 30.24
C GLU A 303 -13.87 10.88 29.35
N VAL A 304 -13.31 10.00 28.51
CA VAL A 304 -14.07 9.10 27.64
C VAL A 304 -14.90 8.13 28.47
N LYS A 305 -14.32 7.51 29.50
CA LYS A 305 -15.04 6.62 30.41
C LYS A 305 -16.25 7.32 31.05
N THR A 306 -16.02 8.48 31.68
CA THR A 306 -17.09 9.17 32.43
C THR A 306 -18.16 9.81 31.55
N LYS A 307 -17.80 10.27 30.34
CA LYS A 307 -18.73 10.99 29.46
C LYS A 307 -19.31 10.14 28.33
N MET A 308 -18.69 9.00 28.01
CA MET A 308 -19.16 8.06 26.98
C MET A 308 -19.56 6.72 27.57
N ASP A 309 -18.65 5.99 28.22
CA ASP A 309 -18.93 4.64 28.73
C ASP A 309 -20.04 4.65 29.80
N ASP A 310 -19.90 5.48 30.83
CA ASP A 310 -20.87 5.60 31.91
C ASP A 310 -22.24 6.13 31.44
N ILE A 311 -22.28 6.83 30.29
CA ILE A 311 -23.50 7.39 29.71
C ILE A 311 -24.19 6.40 28.76
N LEU A 312 -23.47 5.82 27.80
CA LEU A 312 -24.06 4.97 26.76
C LEU A 312 -24.37 3.56 27.24
N ARG A 313 -23.57 3.01 28.15
CA ARG A 313 -23.77 1.68 28.73
C ARG A 313 -25.18 1.50 29.34
N PRO A 314 -25.69 2.36 30.24
CA PRO A 314 -27.06 2.23 30.74
C PRO A 314 -28.14 2.52 29.68
N LYS A 315 -27.80 3.25 28.59
CA LYS A 315 -28.75 3.58 27.51
C LYS A 315 -29.02 2.39 26.58
N ALA A 316 -28.12 1.42 26.50
CA ALA A 316 -28.34 0.17 25.78
C ALA A 316 -29.54 -0.66 26.30
N ILE A 317 -30.07 -0.36 27.50
CA ILE A 317 -31.29 -0.99 28.05
C ILE A 317 -32.57 -0.28 27.57
N GLY A 318 -32.45 0.99 27.15
CA GLY A 318 -33.59 1.82 26.77
C GLY A 318 -34.19 1.43 25.41
N PRO A 319 -35.36 2.00 25.06
CA PRO A 319 -36.03 1.72 23.78
C PRO A 319 -35.50 2.53 22.59
N LYS A 320 -34.50 3.39 22.81
CA LYS A 320 -33.96 4.32 21.83
C LYS A 320 -32.45 4.27 21.79
N GLU A 321 -31.92 4.53 20.62
CA GLU A 321 -30.51 4.70 20.36
C GLU A 321 -30.03 6.06 20.86
N TRP A 322 -28.79 6.13 21.34
CA TRP A 322 -28.13 7.35 21.78
C TRP A 322 -26.74 7.39 21.15
N ALA A 323 -26.31 8.56 20.69
CA ALA A 323 -24.97 8.76 20.15
C ALA A 323 -24.28 10.00 20.71
N LEU A 324 -22.94 10.00 20.65
CA LEU A 324 -22.08 11.13 20.97
C LEU A 324 -20.83 11.13 20.08
N ALA A 325 -20.21 12.29 19.95
CA ALA A 325 -18.98 12.48 19.20
C ALA A 325 -17.77 12.57 20.15
N LEU A 326 -16.63 12.06 19.68
CA LEU A 326 -15.34 12.13 20.35
C LEU A 326 -14.36 12.95 19.51
N GLY A 327 -13.78 13.97 20.11
CA GLY A 327 -12.68 14.73 19.53
C GLY A 327 -11.40 14.68 20.37
N GLN A 328 -10.28 15.05 19.76
CA GLN A 328 -8.96 15.03 20.41
C GLN A 328 -8.28 16.39 20.35
N ASN A 329 -7.87 16.90 21.51
CA ASN A 329 -7.12 18.13 21.64
C ASN A 329 -5.66 17.93 21.20
N ALA A 330 -4.96 19.01 20.84
CA ALA A 330 -3.55 18.97 20.49
C ALA A 330 -2.62 18.45 21.61
N ASN A 331 -3.05 18.51 22.87
CA ASN A 331 -2.32 17.94 24.01
C ASN A 331 -2.61 16.44 24.24
N GLY A 332 -3.36 15.79 23.34
CA GLY A 332 -3.77 14.39 23.43
C GLY A 332 -4.98 14.13 24.34
N GLY A 333 -5.49 15.13 25.05
CA GLY A 333 -6.72 15.02 25.84
C GLY A 333 -7.97 14.92 24.96
N TYR A 334 -9.08 14.40 25.49
CA TYR A 334 -10.29 14.16 24.71
C TYR A 334 -11.40 15.16 25.03
N GLN A 335 -12.26 15.41 24.06
CA GLN A 335 -13.53 16.11 24.21
C GLN A 335 -14.65 15.15 23.83
N VAL A 336 -15.63 14.99 24.71
CA VAL A 336 -16.82 14.17 24.46
C VAL A 336 -18.04 15.08 24.50
N THR A 337 -18.85 15.03 23.45
CA THR A 337 -20.10 15.80 23.40
C THR A 337 -21.15 15.19 24.33
N PRO A 338 -22.17 15.95 24.76
CA PRO A 338 -23.35 15.34 25.37
C PRO A 338 -23.97 14.28 24.46
N ALA A 339 -24.49 13.19 25.05
CA ALA A 339 -25.22 12.18 24.30
C ALA A 339 -26.55 12.74 23.78
N LYS A 340 -26.88 12.41 22.53
CA LYS A 340 -28.11 12.80 21.85
C LYS A 340 -28.97 11.58 21.60
N GLU A 341 -30.23 11.65 22.04
CA GLU A 341 -31.24 10.63 21.78
C GLU A 341 -31.64 10.64 20.30
N GLY A 342 -31.75 9.45 19.71
CA GLY A 342 -32.29 9.20 18.39
C GLY A 342 -33.66 8.51 18.44
N ASP A 343 -33.93 7.70 17.42
CA ASP A 343 -35.05 6.77 17.38
C ASP A 343 -34.59 5.35 17.79
N SER A 344 -35.33 4.30 17.44
CA SER A 344 -35.00 2.92 17.80
C SER A 344 -33.87 2.29 16.99
N THR A 345 -33.51 2.87 15.84
CA THR A 345 -32.59 2.27 14.86
C THR A 345 -31.58 3.27 14.30
N ASN A 346 -31.66 4.54 14.69
CA ASN A 346 -30.75 5.57 14.23
C ASN A 346 -30.61 6.69 15.29
N SER A 347 -29.39 7.19 15.42
CA SER A 347 -29.10 8.39 16.20
C SER A 347 -28.11 9.32 15.48
N TYR A 348 -28.27 10.63 15.69
CA TYR A 348 -27.38 11.62 15.08
C TYR A 348 -26.18 11.90 16.00
N VAL A 349 -24.98 11.68 15.49
CA VAL A 349 -23.73 12.03 16.18
C VAL A 349 -23.53 13.55 16.18
N PRO A 350 -23.51 14.24 17.34
CA PRO A 350 -23.51 15.70 17.42
C PRO A 350 -22.12 16.33 17.21
N THR A 351 -21.49 16.07 16.06
CA THR A 351 -20.12 16.53 15.74
C THR A 351 -19.94 18.04 15.75
N ASN A 352 -21.00 18.80 15.48
CA ASN A 352 -21.00 20.27 15.50
C ASN A 352 -20.77 20.88 16.90
N LEU A 353 -20.79 20.06 17.95
CA LEU A 353 -20.48 20.47 19.32
C LEU A 353 -19.00 20.24 19.68
N LEU A 354 -18.21 19.64 18.79
CA LEU A 354 -16.77 19.51 18.97
C LEU A 354 -16.07 20.82 18.59
N SER A 355 -15.09 21.19 19.41
CA SER A 355 -14.13 22.26 19.11
C SER A 355 -12.74 21.68 18.77
N THR A 356 -12.66 20.36 18.62
CA THR A 356 -11.45 19.58 18.38
C THR A 356 -11.65 18.67 17.16
N PRO A 357 -10.57 18.23 16.50
CA PRO A 357 -10.64 17.21 15.44
C PRO A 357 -11.47 15.99 15.88
N TYR A 358 -12.41 15.58 15.02
CA TYR A 358 -13.29 14.44 15.23
C TYR A 358 -12.54 13.13 14.98
N ILE A 359 -12.31 12.36 16.03
CA ILE A 359 -11.49 11.14 15.97
C ILE A 359 -12.30 9.86 16.13
N GLY A 360 -13.56 9.95 16.53
CA GLY A 360 -14.40 8.78 16.73
C GLY A 360 -15.76 9.12 17.31
N ASP A 361 -16.57 8.11 17.53
CA ASP A 361 -17.89 8.24 18.15
C ASP A 361 -18.26 7.01 18.98
N GLY A 362 -19.39 7.13 19.68
CA GLY A 362 -20.00 5.97 20.30
C GLY A 362 -21.51 6.07 20.29
N HIS A 363 -22.18 4.93 20.17
CA HIS A 363 -23.64 4.84 20.22
C HIS A 363 -24.15 3.55 20.89
N SER A 364 -25.41 3.55 21.32
CA SER A 364 -26.02 2.44 22.05
C SER A 364 -27.14 1.75 21.28
N HIS A 365 -27.01 0.46 21.00
CA HIS A 365 -28.08 -0.37 20.45
C HIS A 365 -29.14 -0.70 21.51
N PRO A 366 -30.41 -0.31 21.32
CA PRO A 366 -31.46 -0.51 22.33
C PRO A 366 -31.90 -1.97 22.40
N GLY A 367 -31.55 -2.65 23.50
CA GLY A 367 -32.00 -4.01 23.81
C GLY A 367 -31.41 -5.12 22.93
N THR A 368 -30.43 -4.81 22.08
CA THR A 368 -29.79 -5.77 21.16
C THR A 368 -28.27 -5.81 21.37
N PRO A 369 -27.58 -6.86 20.88
CA PRO A 369 -26.13 -6.98 21.00
C PRO A 369 -25.40 -5.76 20.45
N GLY A 370 -24.27 -5.41 21.09
CA GLY A 370 -23.46 -4.24 20.72
C GLY A 370 -22.66 -4.44 19.44
N VAL A 371 -22.98 -5.43 18.63
CA VAL A 371 -22.27 -5.72 17.37
C VAL A 371 -22.61 -4.64 16.35
N PRO A 372 -21.61 -4.02 15.70
CA PRO A 372 -21.86 -3.05 14.63
C PRO A 372 -22.73 -3.65 13.50
N SER A 373 -23.70 -2.88 13.05
CA SER A 373 -24.51 -3.13 11.87
C SER A 373 -23.77 -2.76 10.58
N ALA A 374 -24.37 -3.04 9.41
CA ALA A 374 -23.84 -2.51 8.15
C ALA A 374 -23.96 -0.98 8.10
N GLY A 375 -25.02 -0.40 8.70
CA GLY A 375 -25.14 1.04 8.87
C GLY A 375 -23.97 1.64 9.65
N ASP A 376 -23.50 0.95 10.69
CA ASP A 376 -22.34 1.37 11.48
C ASP A 376 -21.04 1.29 10.68
N LEU A 377 -20.85 0.22 9.91
CA LEU A 377 -19.68 0.07 9.05
C LEU A 377 -19.64 1.17 7.99
N TYR A 378 -20.71 1.34 7.21
CA TYR A 378 -20.74 2.32 6.13
C TYR A 378 -20.71 3.76 6.65
N GLY A 379 -21.40 4.06 7.75
CA GLY A 379 -21.31 5.37 8.37
C GLY A 379 -19.89 5.72 8.84
N MET A 380 -19.10 4.73 9.30
CA MET A 380 -17.70 4.93 9.65
C MET A 380 -16.82 5.06 8.39
N LEU A 381 -16.97 4.19 7.40
CA LEU A 381 -16.18 4.23 6.15
C LEU A 381 -16.35 5.58 5.42
N GLU A 382 -17.58 6.05 5.29
CA GLU A 382 -17.91 7.35 4.67
C GLU A 382 -17.30 8.53 5.42
N GLU A 383 -17.14 8.43 6.75
CA GLU A 383 -16.46 9.45 7.55
C GLU A 383 -14.94 9.40 7.36
N ILE A 384 -14.35 8.20 7.32
CA ILE A 384 -12.90 7.99 7.14
C ILE A 384 -12.43 8.54 5.80
N ILE A 385 -13.18 8.29 4.71
CA ILE A 385 -12.77 8.71 3.37
C ILE A 385 -12.91 10.22 3.11
N LYS A 386 -13.50 10.98 4.04
CA LYS A 386 -13.56 12.44 3.92
C LYS A 386 -12.13 13.01 3.89
N PRO A 387 -11.88 14.03 3.07
CA PRO A 387 -10.60 14.72 3.08
C PRO A 387 -10.31 15.27 4.48
N ASN A 388 -9.08 15.15 4.95
CA ASN A 388 -8.63 15.58 6.29
C ASN A 388 -9.34 14.88 7.47
N SER A 389 -10.04 13.77 7.23
CA SER A 389 -10.66 13.01 8.33
C SER A 389 -9.60 12.42 9.25
N THR A 390 -9.77 12.67 10.54
CA THR A 390 -8.99 12.10 11.65
C THR A 390 -9.71 10.94 12.34
N PHE A 391 -10.84 10.48 11.77
CA PHE A 391 -11.69 9.44 12.35
C PHE A 391 -10.94 8.10 12.42
N GLN A 392 -10.98 7.45 13.57
CA GLN A 392 -10.22 6.24 13.88
C GLN A 392 -11.05 5.13 14.52
N VAL A 393 -12.07 5.47 15.29
CA VAL A 393 -12.75 4.48 16.16
C VAL A 393 -14.24 4.77 16.33
N ARG A 394 -15.06 3.72 16.30
CA ARG A 394 -16.47 3.74 16.67
C ARG A 394 -16.72 2.74 17.78
N PHE A 395 -17.40 3.16 18.85
CA PHE A 395 -17.79 2.30 19.97
C PHE A 395 -19.27 1.98 19.92
N VAL A 396 -19.63 0.71 20.03
CA VAL A 396 -21.03 0.27 19.96
C VAL A 396 -21.37 -0.46 21.25
N TYR A 397 -22.32 0.12 21.98
CA TYR A 397 -22.80 -0.37 23.27
C TYR A 397 -24.07 -1.17 23.06
N GLY A 398 -24.17 -2.35 23.66
CA GLY A 398 -25.38 -3.15 23.56
C GLY A 398 -25.51 -4.14 24.70
N MET A 399 -26.44 -5.07 24.54
CA MET A 399 -26.67 -6.16 25.49
C MET A 399 -26.92 -7.48 24.78
N SER A 400 -26.31 -8.53 25.31
CA SER A 400 -26.57 -9.91 24.90
C SER A 400 -26.88 -10.75 26.13
N ASN A 401 -28.04 -11.42 26.14
CA ASN A 401 -28.50 -12.26 27.26
C ASN A 401 -28.46 -11.56 28.64
N GLY A 402 -28.84 -10.27 28.68
CA GLY A 402 -28.82 -9.47 29.91
C GLY A 402 -27.43 -8.99 30.36
N VAL A 403 -26.38 -9.27 29.58
CA VAL A 403 -25.02 -8.80 29.83
C VAL A 403 -24.71 -7.64 28.90
N GLN A 404 -24.31 -6.50 29.47
CA GLN A 404 -23.83 -5.35 28.70
C GLN A 404 -22.50 -5.68 28.04
N GLU A 405 -22.37 -5.32 26.78
CA GLU A 405 -21.16 -5.53 25.99
C GLU A 405 -20.85 -4.30 25.15
N VAL A 406 -19.58 -4.16 24.80
CA VAL A 406 -19.07 -3.06 23.98
C VAL A 406 -18.20 -3.67 22.90
N TYR A 407 -18.52 -3.36 21.65
CA TYR A 407 -17.66 -3.62 20.51
C TYR A 407 -17.08 -2.31 19.98
N SER A 408 -16.07 -2.42 19.15
CA SER A 408 -15.50 -1.29 18.45
C SER A 408 -15.10 -1.65 17.03
N LEU A 409 -15.42 -0.76 16.08
CA LEU A 409 -14.80 -0.72 14.76
C LEU A 409 -13.59 0.20 14.84
N ILE A 410 -12.44 -0.27 14.35
CA ILE A 410 -11.15 0.40 14.51
C ILE A 410 -10.47 0.47 13.14
N LEU A 411 -10.02 1.66 12.76
CA LEU A 411 -9.26 1.88 11.55
C LEU A 411 -7.80 1.43 11.75
N ASN A 412 -7.33 0.53 10.89
CA ASN A 412 -5.93 0.11 10.84
C ASN A 412 -5.18 0.85 9.72
N ASP A 413 -5.80 0.95 8.54
CA ASP A 413 -5.22 1.50 7.32
C ASP A 413 -6.31 2.25 6.52
N LYS A 414 -6.12 3.56 6.38
CA LYS A 414 -7.05 4.45 5.68
C LYS A 414 -7.13 4.17 4.18
N ALA A 415 -6.01 3.85 3.54
CA ALA A 415 -5.97 3.57 2.11
C ALA A 415 -6.69 2.25 1.81
N ALA A 416 -6.43 1.21 2.62
CA ALA A 416 -7.13 -0.07 2.50
C ALA A 416 -8.64 0.05 2.77
N ALA A 417 -9.04 0.85 3.78
CA ALA A 417 -10.46 1.14 4.02
C ALA A 417 -11.13 1.89 2.86
N GLY A 418 -10.43 2.84 2.24
CA GLY A 418 -10.89 3.52 1.03
C GLY A 418 -11.06 2.56 -0.16
N ALA A 419 -10.09 1.67 -0.38
CA ALA A 419 -10.15 0.64 -1.41
C ALA A 419 -11.30 -0.35 -1.17
N PHE A 420 -11.50 -0.76 0.08
CA PHE A 420 -12.62 -1.62 0.48
C PHE A 420 -13.97 -0.98 0.19
N LEU A 421 -14.18 0.29 0.57
CA LEU A 421 -15.42 1.00 0.27
C LEU A 421 -15.66 1.14 -1.24
N ALA A 422 -14.60 1.34 -2.03
CA ALA A 422 -14.70 1.43 -3.49
C ALA A 422 -15.11 0.09 -4.13
N LEU A 423 -14.60 -1.04 -3.62
CA LEU A 423 -14.93 -2.38 -4.11
C LEU A 423 -16.30 -2.88 -3.62
N TYR A 424 -16.70 -2.49 -2.41
CA TYR A 424 -17.95 -2.90 -1.77
C TYR A 424 -18.78 -1.68 -1.40
N PRO A 425 -19.29 -0.94 -2.40
CA PRO A 425 -20.00 0.31 -2.16
C PRO A 425 -21.30 0.07 -1.40
N ARG A 426 -21.71 1.08 -0.62
CA ARG A 426 -22.95 1.05 0.18
C ARG A 426 -24.17 0.71 -0.67
N SER A 427 -24.27 1.27 -1.88
CA SER A 427 -25.39 1.05 -2.81
C SER A 427 -25.65 -0.42 -3.18
N GLU A 428 -24.66 -1.29 -3.02
CA GLU A 428 -24.73 -2.70 -3.41
C GLU A 428 -24.72 -3.67 -2.22
N ASN A 429 -24.45 -3.17 -1.01
CA ASN A 429 -24.16 -4.02 0.16
C ASN A 429 -24.90 -3.60 1.43
N TYR A 430 -25.65 -2.51 1.40
CA TYR A 430 -26.41 -2.00 2.54
C TYR A 430 -27.90 -1.97 2.23
N ASP A 431 -28.69 -2.50 3.15
CA ASP A 431 -30.15 -2.41 3.11
C ASP A 431 -30.63 -1.24 4.00
N PRO A 432 -31.25 -0.19 3.42
CA PRO A 432 -31.71 0.96 4.19
C PRO A 432 -32.90 0.67 5.11
N ASP A 433 -33.68 -0.38 4.85
CA ASP A 433 -34.89 -0.69 5.64
C ASP A 433 -34.52 -1.46 6.91
N THR A 434 -33.56 -2.38 6.81
CA THR A 434 -33.11 -3.19 7.96
C THR A 434 -31.86 -2.63 8.64
N HIS A 435 -31.21 -1.64 8.02
CA HIS A 435 -29.87 -1.15 8.39
C HIS A 435 -28.78 -2.24 8.40
N GLY A 436 -29.07 -3.40 7.81
CA GLY A 436 -28.20 -4.57 7.72
C GLY A 436 -27.44 -4.66 6.40
N PHE A 437 -26.69 -5.75 6.24
CA PHE A 437 -26.09 -6.08 4.95
C PHE A 437 -27.19 -6.53 4.00
N LEU A 438 -27.15 -6.03 2.75
CA LEU A 438 -28.12 -6.38 1.73
C LEU A 438 -28.08 -7.89 1.44
N GLU A 439 -29.22 -8.56 1.55
CA GLU A 439 -29.31 -10.00 1.35
C GLU A 439 -28.77 -10.41 -0.03
N ASN A 440 -27.99 -11.49 -0.08
CA ASN A 440 -27.27 -11.99 -1.26
C ASN A 440 -26.17 -11.07 -1.81
N SER A 441 -25.84 -9.94 -1.15
CA SER A 441 -24.65 -9.17 -1.52
C SER A 441 -23.37 -9.96 -1.23
N VAL A 442 -22.24 -9.53 -1.82
CA VAL A 442 -20.95 -10.20 -1.59
C VAL A 442 -20.60 -10.22 -0.11
N LEU A 443 -20.72 -9.08 0.58
CA LEU A 443 -20.43 -9.02 2.01
C LEU A 443 -21.41 -9.86 2.85
N TRP A 444 -22.70 -9.87 2.50
CA TRP A 444 -23.68 -10.69 3.18
C TRP A 444 -23.36 -12.19 3.06
N ASN A 445 -23.04 -12.67 1.86
CA ASN A 445 -22.72 -14.07 1.62
C ASN A 445 -21.51 -14.54 2.44
N GLU A 446 -20.43 -13.75 2.49
CA GLU A 446 -19.24 -14.09 3.28
C GLU A 446 -19.51 -14.07 4.79
N ILE A 447 -20.31 -13.10 5.26
CA ILE A 447 -20.73 -13.06 6.67
C ILE A 447 -21.59 -14.27 7.03
N GLU A 448 -22.60 -14.61 6.21
CA GLU A 448 -23.48 -15.75 6.47
C GLU A 448 -22.72 -17.09 6.39
N LYS A 449 -21.79 -17.22 5.45
CA LYS A 449 -20.89 -18.38 5.39
C LYS A 449 -20.13 -18.55 6.70
N MET A 450 -19.46 -17.49 7.17
CA MET A 450 -18.71 -17.54 8.43
C MET A 450 -19.62 -17.83 9.63
N LYS A 451 -20.80 -17.21 9.70
CA LYS A 451 -21.80 -17.47 10.75
C LYS A 451 -22.25 -18.92 10.77
N ALA A 452 -22.54 -19.50 9.61
CA ALA A 452 -22.99 -20.88 9.49
C ALA A 452 -21.92 -21.86 9.99
N ILE A 453 -20.66 -21.68 9.59
CA ILE A 453 -19.54 -22.52 10.04
C ILE A 453 -19.28 -22.33 11.54
N PHE A 454 -19.24 -21.08 12.02
CA PHE A 454 -18.99 -20.78 13.44
C PHE A 454 -20.04 -21.38 14.37
N ASN A 455 -21.32 -21.30 14.00
CA ASN A 455 -22.42 -21.88 14.78
C ASN A 455 -22.42 -23.42 14.75
N ASN A 456 -21.77 -24.03 13.76
CA ASN A 456 -21.57 -25.48 13.73
C ASN A 456 -20.39 -25.88 14.62
N LYS A 457 -20.66 -26.17 15.91
CA LYS A 457 -19.62 -26.44 16.92
C LYS A 457 -18.68 -27.60 16.60
N SER A 458 -19.07 -28.56 15.75
CA SER A 458 -18.15 -29.65 15.35
C SER A 458 -17.02 -29.19 14.44
N THR A 459 -17.15 -28.01 13.84
CA THR A 459 -16.22 -27.42 12.87
C THR A 459 -15.66 -26.08 13.36
N THR A 460 -15.69 -25.79 14.66
CA THR A 460 -15.18 -24.53 15.22
C THR A 460 -14.05 -24.78 16.21
N ILE A 461 -12.94 -24.08 16.02
CA ILE A 461 -11.85 -23.96 17.00
C ILE A 461 -11.87 -22.54 17.53
N ASP A 462 -12.35 -22.37 18.76
CA ASP A 462 -12.35 -21.07 19.44
C ASP A 462 -11.39 -21.09 20.63
N THR A 463 -10.28 -20.37 20.50
CA THR A 463 -9.27 -20.20 21.55
C THR A 463 -9.34 -18.81 22.20
N SER A 464 -10.36 -18.01 21.88
CA SER A 464 -10.49 -16.65 22.42
C SER A 464 -10.83 -16.63 23.92
N GLY A 465 -11.55 -17.66 24.40
CA GLY A 465 -12.11 -17.69 25.75
C GLY A 465 -13.22 -16.65 25.97
N GLU A 466 -13.77 -16.07 24.91
CA GLU A 466 -14.85 -15.09 24.95
C GLU A 466 -16.13 -15.68 24.32
N THR A 467 -17.28 -15.06 24.59
CA THR A 467 -18.51 -15.35 23.84
C THR A 467 -18.75 -14.23 22.83
N TYR A 468 -18.74 -14.58 21.55
CA TYR A 468 -19.02 -13.66 20.45
C TYR A 468 -20.39 -13.89 19.84
N ASP A 469 -21.05 -12.81 19.43
CA ASP A 469 -22.16 -12.89 18.48
C ASP A 469 -21.58 -13.30 17.11
N SER A 470 -22.24 -14.26 16.46
CA SER A 470 -21.82 -14.78 15.15
C SER A 470 -21.62 -13.69 14.09
N ARG A 471 -22.38 -12.58 14.14
CA ARG A 471 -22.21 -11.42 13.25
C ARG A 471 -20.88 -10.72 13.47
N ALA A 472 -20.41 -10.60 14.71
CA ALA A 472 -19.12 -10.00 15.01
C ALA A 472 -17.98 -10.85 14.46
N VAL A 473 -18.12 -12.17 14.51
CA VAL A 473 -17.19 -13.12 13.91
C VAL A 473 -17.19 -13.02 12.38
N GLY A 474 -18.38 -12.90 11.76
CA GLY A 474 -18.50 -12.66 10.32
C GLY A 474 -17.84 -11.35 9.87
N LEU A 475 -18.06 -10.25 10.62
CA LEU A 475 -17.38 -8.97 10.38
C LEU A 475 -15.86 -9.08 10.48
N ALA A 476 -15.37 -9.74 11.54
CA ALA A 476 -13.94 -9.99 11.70
C ALA A 476 -13.36 -10.74 10.49
N HIS A 477 -14.06 -11.77 10.02
CA HIS A 477 -13.63 -12.54 8.86
C HIS A 477 -13.52 -11.70 7.59
N ILE A 478 -14.57 -10.92 7.24
CA ILE A 478 -14.53 -10.11 6.01
C ILE A 478 -13.46 -9.01 6.06
N PHE A 479 -13.18 -8.45 7.24
CA PHE A 479 -12.17 -7.42 7.36
C PHE A 479 -10.76 -7.96 7.07
N GLU A 480 -10.46 -9.18 7.48
CA GLU A 480 -9.18 -9.82 7.17
C GLU A 480 -9.13 -10.36 5.74
N GLN A 481 -10.15 -11.13 5.35
CA GLN A 481 -10.20 -11.80 4.06
C GLN A 481 -10.17 -10.83 2.89
N LEU A 482 -10.80 -9.66 3.06
CA LEU A 482 -10.94 -8.65 2.01
C LEU A 482 -10.01 -7.44 2.23
N ASN A 483 -9.06 -7.54 3.17
CA ASN A 483 -8.13 -6.48 3.55
C ASN A 483 -8.83 -5.12 3.72
N ALA A 484 -9.86 -5.08 4.56
CA ALA A 484 -10.73 -3.91 4.70
C ALA A 484 -10.07 -2.69 5.35
N GLY A 485 -8.80 -2.80 5.77
CA GLY A 485 -8.11 -1.75 6.52
C GLY A 485 -8.72 -1.50 7.90
N MET A 486 -9.56 -2.38 8.41
CA MET A 486 -10.30 -2.21 9.67
C MET A 486 -10.22 -3.46 10.54
N SER A 487 -10.51 -3.29 11.82
CA SER A 487 -10.68 -4.37 12.80
C SER A 487 -12.01 -4.23 13.53
N ILE A 488 -12.56 -5.35 14.00
CA ILE A 488 -13.56 -5.36 15.06
C ILE A 488 -12.95 -5.90 16.35
N ALA A 489 -13.20 -5.21 17.47
CA ALA A 489 -12.75 -5.60 18.80
C ALA A 489 -13.92 -5.65 19.78
N LYS A 490 -13.80 -6.48 20.82
CA LYS A 490 -14.75 -6.56 21.94
C LYS A 490 -14.03 -6.21 23.24
N VAL A 491 -14.70 -5.52 24.14
CA VAL A 491 -14.20 -5.31 25.52
C VAL A 491 -14.27 -6.63 26.29
N ASP A 492 -13.11 -7.11 26.75
CA ASP A 492 -12.96 -8.33 27.55
C ASP A 492 -13.36 -8.12 29.02
N GLY A 493 -13.38 -9.20 29.80
CA GLY A 493 -13.69 -9.15 31.24
C GLY A 493 -12.73 -8.29 32.09
N ASN A 494 -11.60 -7.87 31.53
CA ASN A 494 -10.62 -6.97 32.17
C ASN A 494 -10.79 -5.51 31.71
N GLY A 495 -11.78 -5.22 30.88
CA GLY A 495 -12.02 -3.87 30.35
C GLY A 495 -11.07 -3.46 29.23
N ASN A 496 -10.43 -4.41 28.53
CA ASN A 496 -9.58 -4.14 27.37
C ASN A 496 -10.32 -4.45 26.08
N LEU A 497 -10.19 -3.61 25.06
CA LEU A 497 -10.53 -3.99 23.70
C LEU A 497 -9.56 -5.07 23.22
N LYS A 498 -10.12 -6.20 22.78
CA LYS A 498 -9.40 -7.30 22.15
C LYS A 498 -9.96 -7.51 20.77
N LYS A 499 -9.09 -7.46 19.76
CA LYS A 499 -9.47 -7.75 18.38
C LYS A 499 -10.00 -9.18 18.28
N ILE A 500 -11.12 -9.34 17.59
CA ILE A 500 -11.63 -10.64 17.18
C ILE A 500 -10.84 -11.04 15.94
N ASN A 501 -10.18 -12.18 15.99
CA ASN A 501 -9.50 -12.74 14.84
C ASN A 501 -10.27 -13.97 14.36
N ALA A 502 -10.62 -13.98 13.07
CA ALA A 502 -11.52 -14.97 12.50
C ALA A 502 -11.06 -15.37 11.10
N SER A 503 -10.85 -16.66 10.89
CA SER A 503 -10.55 -17.22 9.58
C SER A 503 -11.33 -18.51 9.32
N ILE A 504 -11.50 -18.82 8.03
CA ILE A 504 -11.99 -20.11 7.58
C ILE A 504 -10.77 -20.90 7.11
N GLU A 505 -10.59 -22.11 7.64
CA GLU A 505 -9.53 -23.02 7.23
C GLU A 505 -10.13 -24.26 6.55
N PRO A 506 -9.60 -24.70 5.40
CA PRO A 506 -10.02 -25.96 4.79
C PRO A 506 -9.56 -27.12 5.68
N ILE A 507 -10.43 -28.12 5.85
CA ILE A 507 -10.15 -29.35 6.58
C ILE A 507 -10.59 -30.57 5.78
N THR A 508 -10.22 -31.76 6.28
CA THR A 508 -10.69 -33.04 5.75
C THR A 508 -11.30 -33.84 6.87
N VAL A 509 -12.59 -34.17 6.74
CA VAL A 509 -13.34 -34.98 7.70
C VAL A 509 -13.75 -36.27 6.99
N ASN A 510 -13.25 -37.42 7.46
CA ASN A 510 -13.51 -38.73 6.86
C ASN A 510 -13.19 -38.81 5.35
N GLY A 511 -12.15 -38.11 4.90
CA GLY A 511 -11.73 -38.08 3.49
C GLY A 511 -12.54 -37.12 2.60
N LEU A 512 -13.53 -36.41 3.14
CA LEU A 512 -14.27 -35.36 2.44
C LEU A 512 -13.71 -33.98 2.80
N LYS A 513 -13.62 -33.09 1.81
CA LYS A 513 -13.25 -31.68 2.03
C LYS A 513 -14.37 -30.98 2.78
N ASP A 514 -14.00 -30.25 3.82
CA ASP A 514 -14.91 -29.45 4.64
C ASP A 514 -14.18 -28.15 5.07
N GLU A 515 -14.87 -27.27 5.78
CA GLU A 515 -14.33 -26.00 6.26
C GLU A 515 -14.51 -25.89 7.78
N ARG A 516 -13.57 -25.22 8.45
CA ARG A 516 -13.67 -24.90 9.87
C ARG A 516 -13.50 -23.41 10.14
N ALA A 517 -14.21 -22.91 11.15
CA ALA A 517 -13.98 -21.58 11.69
C ALA A 517 -12.88 -21.65 12.74
N LYS A 518 -11.89 -20.76 12.64
CA LYS A 518 -10.86 -20.58 13.67
C LYS A 518 -10.95 -19.18 14.25
N ILE A 519 -11.25 -19.13 15.54
CA ILE A 519 -11.46 -17.90 16.28
C ILE A 519 -10.38 -17.77 17.36
N SER A 520 -9.76 -16.60 17.41
CA SER A 520 -8.87 -16.22 18.50
C SER A 520 -9.09 -14.76 18.87
N LYS A 521 -8.42 -14.29 19.93
CA LYS A 521 -8.36 -12.87 20.26
C LYS A 521 -6.92 -12.37 20.20
N CYS A 522 -6.72 -11.17 19.64
CA CYS A 522 -5.40 -10.54 19.61
C CYS A 522 -5.26 -9.52 20.75
N PRO A 523 -4.02 -9.23 21.20
CA PRO A 523 -3.71 -8.22 22.21
C PRO A 523 -4.30 -6.84 21.93
#